data_AF-A0A0D7AIH9-F1
#
_entry.id   AF-A0A0D7AIH9-F1
#
_cell.length_a   1.000
_cell.length_b   1.000
_cell.length_c   1.000
_cell.angle_alpha   90.00
_cell.angle_beta   90.00
_cell.angle_gamma   90.00
#
_symmetry.space_group_name_H-M   'P 1'
#
loop_
_entity.id
_entity.type
_entity.pdbx_description
1 polymer ?
#
loop_
_entity_poly.entity_id
_entity_poly.type
_entity_poly.pdbx_seq_one_letter_code
_entity_poly.pdbx_strand_id
1 'polypeptide(L)'
;ERTQSDGSNESTPPDWFSTSGLAWDIYSLSTSGMEFTPIADESTFNALETRFTNVPVFLDIIRALRSIETEKDDRSMRRARHRAQEYMIDEGKLWHIGGWRTRRAKPRVECLTPTEMRQVVDREHLRVGHLRHAQIKTEVMEHYKCPGLDQIILDSIM
;
A
#
# COMPACT_ATOMS: atom_id res chain seq x y z
N GLU A 1 23.94 -52.51 29.48
CA GLU A 1 25.27 -51.93 29.74
C GLU A 1 25.54 -50.89 28.66
N ARG A 2 26.00 -49.68 29.03
CA ARG A 2 26.35 -48.62 28.06
C ARG A 2 27.76 -48.88 27.54
N THR A 3 27.94 -48.95 26.23
CA THR A 3 29.25 -49.15 25.59
C THR A 3 29.84 -47.80 25.19
N GLN A 4 31.14 -47.58 25.44
CA GLN A 4 31.84 -46.30 25.16
C GLN A 4 31.71 -45.79 23.71
N SER A 5 31.30 -46.62 22.74
CA SER A 5 31.12 -46.24 21.34
C SER A 5 29.70 -45.82 20.95
N ASP A 6 28.75 -45.79 21.89
CA ASP A 6 27.34 -45.43 21.60
C ASP A 6 27.07 -43.91 21.68
N GLY A 7 28.10 -43.09 21.91
CA GLY A 7 27.99 -41.63 22.06
C GLY A 7 27.39 -41.18 23.39
N SER A 8 27.05 -42.08 24.31
CA SER A 8 26.42 -41.73 25.60
C SER A 8 27.34 -41.03 26.60
N ASN A 9 28.64 -40.90 26.29
CA ASN A 9 29.59 -40.07 27.02
C ASN A 9 29.68 -38.62 26.51
N GLU A 10 29.05 -38.28 25.38
CA GLU A 10 28.98 -36.91 24.90
C GLU A 10 27.85 -36.18 25.64
N SER A 11 28.17 -35.71 26.84
CA SER A 11 27.32 -34.76 27.55
C SER A 11 27.51 -33.38 26.89
N THR A 12 26.50 -32.90 26.18
CA THR A 12 26.49 -31.52 25.68
C THR A 12 26.81 -30.57 26.83
N PRO A 13 27.81 -29.69 26.70
CA PRO A 13 28.12 -28.74 27.76
C PRO A 13 26.87 -27.90 28.07
N PRO A 14 26.52 -27.66 29.35
CA PRO A 14 25.32 -26.90 29.72
C PRO A 14 25.34 -25.46 29.20
N ASP A 15 26.52 -24.97 28.84
CA ASP A 15 26.78 -23.64 28.30
C ASP A 15 26.71 -23.57 26.77
N TRP A 16 26.16 -24.58 26.08
CA TRP A 16 25.94 -24.49 24.63
C TRP A 16 25.00 -23.33 24.23
N PHE A 17 24.25 -22.80 25.21
CA PHE A 17 23.41 -21.61 25.07
C PHE A 17 24.02 -20.33 25.69
N SER A 18 25.25 -20.38 26.20
CA SER A 18 25.86 -19.23 26.88
C SER A 18 26.35 -18.18 25.89
N THR A 19 25.43 -17.27 25.56
CA THR A 19 25.60 -15.81 25.46
C THR A 19 26.82 -15.23 24.74
N SER A 20 27.32 -15.87 23.68
CA SER A 20 27.70 -15.06 22.51
C SER A 20 26.41 -14.84 21.73
N GLY A 21 25.88 -13.62 21.74
CA GLY A 21 24.73 -13.27 20.91
C GLY A 21 24.91 -13.84 19.50
N LEU A 22 23.84 -14.43 18.94
CA LEU A 22 23.85 -15.05 17.62
C LEU A 22 24.67 -14.19 16.67
N ALA A 23 25.82 -14.69 16.20
CA ALA A 23 26.65 -13.99 15.22
C ALA A 23 25.86 -13.63 13.95
N TRP A 24 24.73 -14.32 13.75
CA TRP A 24 23.78 -14.16 12.68
C TRP A 24 22.36 -14.12 13.26
N ASP A 25 22.07 -13.12 14.09
CA ASP A 25 20.71 -12.88 14.56
C ASP A 25 19.84 -12.39 13.39
N ILE A 26 19.16 -13.32 12.73
CA ILE A 26 18.16 -13.06 11.67
C ILE A 26 16.93 -12.30 12.19
N TYR A 27 16.77 -12.17 13.51
CA TYR A 27 15.71 -11.39 14.16
C TYR A 27 16.25 -10.12 14.85
N SER A 28 17.53 -9.77 14.66
CA SER A 28 18.06 -8.49 15.10
C SER A 28 17.44 -7.40 14.26
N LEU A 29 16.33 -6.87 14.77
CA LEU A 29 15.74 -5.63 14.30
C LEU A 29 16.73 -4.52 14.63
N SER A 30 17.64 -4.23 13.69
CA SER A 30 18.51 -3.06 13.76
C SER A 30 17.63 -1.81 13.82
N THR A 31 17.46 -1.26 15.00
CA THR A 31 16.80 0.04 15.21
C THR A 31 17.53 1.17 14.47
N SER A 32 18.77 0.94 14.03
CA SER A 32 19.55 1.84 13.18
C SER A 32 19.17 1.85 11.70
N GLY A 33 18.23 1.00 11.26
CA GLY A 33 17.79 0.90 9.86
C GLY A 33 16.27 0.94 9.66
N MET A 34 15.48 0.96 10.73
CA MET A 34 14.09 1.40 10.64
C MET A 34 14.10 2.92 10.50
N GLU A 35 14.29 3.39 9.26
CA GLU A 35 13.59 4.60 8.84
C GLU A 35 12.10 4.30 9.06
N PHE A 36 11.60 4.65 10.25
CA PHE A 36 10.17 4.87 10.42
C PHE A 36 9.82 5.88 9.34
N THR A 37 9.19 5.42 8.24
CA THR A 37 8.58 6.31 7.28
C THR A 37 7.73 7.26 8.11
N PRO A 38 8.07 8.57 8.16
CA PRO A 38 7.33 9.49 9.00
C PRO A 38 5.87 9.36 8.60
N ILE A 39 5.00 9.20 9.60
CA ILE A 39 3.55 9.38 9.44
C ILE A 39 3.42 10.67 8.63
N ALA A 40 2.89 10.55 7.43
CA ALA A 40 3.04 11.54 6.36
C ALA A 40 2.94 12.97 6.91
N ASP A 41 3.94 13.81 6.63
CA ASP A 41 4.01 15.15 7.23
C ASP A 41 2.73 15.95 6.95
N GLU A 42 2.32 16.86 7.84
CA GLU A 42 1.14 17.72 7.66
C GLU A 42 1.15 18.48 6.31
N SER A 43 2.34 18.79 5.78
CA SER A 43 2.52 19.38 4.45
C SER A 43 2.06 18.45 3.32
N THR A 44 2.28 17.14 3.44
CA THR A 44 1.87 16.14 2.44
C THR A 44 0.36 15.97 2.40
N PHE A 45 -0.31 15.99 3.56
CA PHE A 45 -1.76 15.97 3.63
C PHE A 45 -2.37 17.19 2.93
N ASN A 46 -1.85 18.39 3.20
CA ASN A 46 -2.33 19.62 2.55
C ASN A 46 -2.10 19.61 1.03
N ALA A 47 -0.96 19.08 0.57
CA ALA A 47 -0.68 18.91 -0.86
C ALA A 47 -1.66 17.93 -1.53
N LEU A 48 -1.94 16.79 -0.87
CA LEU A 48 -2.89 15.80 -1.36
C LEU A 48 -4.33 16.31 -1.34
N GLU A 49 -4.75 17.03 -0.30
CA GLU A 49 -6.07 17.67 -0.25
C GLU A 49 -6.24 18.66 -1.42
N THR A 50 -5.21 19.44 -1.72
CA THR A 50 -5.22 20.38 -2.85
C THR A 50 -5.31 19.63 -4.19
N ARG A 51 -4.52 18.58 -4.39
CA ARG A 51 -4.52 17.75 -5.62
C ARG A 51 -5.88 17.09 -5.86
N PHE A 52 -6.52 16.57 -4.81
CA PHE A 52 -7.78 15.83 -4.92
C PHE A 52 -9.05 16.67 -4.73
N THR A 53 -8.97 18.00 -4.79
CA THR A 53 -10.10 18.92 -4.59
C THR A 53 -11.36 18.54 -5.40
N ASN A 54 -11.17 18.07 -6.64
CA ASN A 54 -12.26 17.70 -7.55
C ASN A 54 -12.76 16.25 -7.39
N VAL A 55 -12.20 15.49 -6.45
CA VAL A 55 -12.50 14.07 -6.24
C VAL A 55 -12.96 13.84 -4.79
N PRO A 56 -14.26 13.98 -4.49
CA PRO A 56 -14.77 13.97 -3.11
C PRO A 56 -14.48 12.65 -2.39
N VAL A 57 -14.48 11.53 -3.11
CA VAL A 57 -14.20 10.20 -2.53
C VAL A 57 -12.80 10.13 -1.92
N PHE A 58 -11.79 10.68 -2.60
CA PHE A 58 -10.42 10.66 -2.11
C PHE A 58 -10.19 11.70 -1.02
N LEU A 59 -10.84 12.87 -1.09
CA LEU A 59 -10.81 13.85 0.00
C LEU A 59 -11.34 13.28 1.31
N ASP A 60 -12.46 12.56 1.27
CA ASP A 60 -13.03 11.92 2.46
C ASP A 60 -12.06 10.91 3.06
N ILE A 61 -11.35 10.16 2.20
CA ILE A 61 -10.34 9.18 2.63
C ILE A 61 -9.13 9.87 3.25
N ILE A 62 -8.58 10.92 2.61
CA ILE A 62 -7.42 11.66 3.10
C ILE A 62 -7.75 12.30 4.45
N ARG A 63 -8.93 12.92 4.57
CA ARG A 63 -9.42 13.47 5.85
C ARG A 63 -9.63 12.39 6.89
N ALA A 64 -10.14 11.23 6.52
CA ALA A 64 -10.31 10.11 7.45
C ALA A 64 -8.96 9.54 7.92
N LEU A 65 -7.93 9.49 7.05
CA LEU A 65 -6.56 9.10 7.40
C LEU A 65 -5.90 10.12 8.35
N ARG A 66 -6.20 11.41 8.18
CA ARG A 66 -5.78 12.48 9.08
C ARG A 66 -6.53 12.47 10.42
N SER A 67 -7.83 12.15 10.39
CA SER A 67 -8.76 12.27 11.53
C SER A 67 -8.96 10.97 12.30
N ILE A 68 -8.00 10.04 12.27
CA ILE A 68 -8.12 8.76 12.99
C ILE A 68 -8.27 9.00 14.50
N GLU A 69 -7.86 10.17 15.03
CA GLU A 69 -7.93 10.50 16.46
C GLU A 69 -9.13 11.38 16.89
N THR A 70 -9.91 11.98 15.98
CA THR A 70 -10.94 12.96 16.38
C THR A 70 -12.33 12.34 16.54
N GLU A 71 -12.94 12.52 17.71
CA GLU A 71 -14.09 11.78 18.25
C GLU A 71 -15.49 12.21 17.73
N LYS A 72 -15.58 12.93 16.61
CA LYS A 72 -16.89 13.32 16.03
C LYS A 72 -17.43 12.21 15.12
N ASP A 73 -18.32 11.41 15.69
CA ASP A 73 -18.81 10.17 15.11
C ASP A 73 -20.02 10.35 14.15
N ASP A 74 -19.78 11.04 13.03
CA ASP A 74 -20.76 11.16 11.94
C ASP A 74 -20.84 9.89 11.08
N ARG A 75 -22.02 9.56 10.56
CA ARG A 75 -22.23 8.37 9.70
C ARG A 75 -21.38 8.43 8.41
N SER A 76 -21.15 9.62 7.85
CA SER A 76 -20.25 9.84 6.72
C SER A 76 -18.79 9.55 7.09
N MET A 77 -18.35 10.01 8.26
CA MET A 77 -17.00 9.78 8.78
C MET A 77 -16.73 8.30 9.04
N ARG A 78 -17.69 7.56 9.62
CA ARG A 78 -17.57 6.10 9.80
C ARG A 78 -17.37 5.37 8.46
N ARG A 79 -18.11 5.77 7.42
CA ARG A 79 -17.94 5.19 6.06
C ARG A 79 -16.59 5.55 5.46
N ALA A 80 -16.13 6.79 5.63
CA ALA A 80 -14.83 7.24 5.16
C ALA A 80 -13.69 6.49 5.86
N ARG A 81 -13.76 6.32 7.19
CA ARG A 81 -12.82 5.51 7.98
C ARG A 81 -12.76 4.07 7.52
N HIS A 82 -13.91 3.42 7.34
CA HIS A 82 -13.96 2.06 6.82
C HIS A 82 -13.32 1.96 5.43
N ARG A 83 -13.56 2.93 4.54
CA ARG A 83 -12.92 2.96 3.22
C ARG A 83 -11.42 3.20 3.34
N ALA A 84 -10.98 4.09 4.23
CA ALA A 84 -9.59 4.46 4.43
C ALA A 84 -8.70 3.29 4.85
N GLN A 85 -9.27 2.21 5.43
CA GLN A 85 -8.53 0.98 5.74
C GLN A 85 -7.87 0.33 4.51
N GLU A 86 -8.40 0.59 3.31
CA GLU A 86 -7.86 0.04 2.05
C GLU A 86 -6.86 0.98 1.38
N TYR A 87 -6.50 2.10 2.02
CA TYR A 87 -5.63 3.13 1.48
C TYR A 87 -4.48 3.44 2.45
N MET A 88 -3.34 3.87 1.89
CA MET A 88 -2.21 4.41 2.64
C MET A 88 -1.66 5.63 1.92
N ILE A 89 -1.00 6.51 2.67
CA ILE A 89 -0.16 7.56 2.11
C ILE A 89 1.28 7.09 2.25
N ASP A 90 2.00 7.07 1.14
CA ASP A 90 3.41 6.70 1.10
C ASP A 90 4.11 7.51 0.00
N GLU A 91 5.33 7.96 0.28
CA GLU A 91 6.13 8.82 -0.62
C GLU A 91 5.37 10.06 -1.15
N GLY A 92 4.51 10.65 -0.31
CA GLY A 92 3.69 11.82 -0.70
C GLY A 92 2.59 11.52 -1.72
N LYS A 93 2.25 10.24 -1.94
CA LYS A 93 1.20 9.78 -2.85
C LYS A 93 0.14 8.99 -2.10
N LEU A 94 -1.08 9.01 -2.64
CA LEU A 94 -2.17 8.17 -2.15
C LEU A 94 -2.14 6.82 -2.87
N TRP A 95 -2.03 5.75 -2.10
CA TRP A 95 -2.01 4.37 -2.60
C TRP A 95 -3.24 3.61 -2.14
N HIS A 96 -3.75 2.74 -3.00
CA HIS A 96 -4.80 1.79 -2.68
C HIS A 96 -4.19 0.39 -2.57
N ILE A 97 -4.26 -0.17 -1.38
CA ILE A 97 -3.66 -1.47 -0.99
C ILE A 97 -4.57 -2.61 -1.41
N GLY A 98 -5.88 -2.35 -1.55
CA GLY A 98 -6.89 -3.35 -1.80
C GLY A 98 -7.46 -3.96 -0.52
N GLY A 99 -8.70 -4.42 -0.61
CA GLY A 99 -9.41 -4.99 0.52
C GLY A 99 -8.94 -6.41 0.88
N TRP A 100 -9.05 -6.71 2.18
CA TRP A 100 -8.80 -8.02 2.79
C TRP A 100 -9.63 -9.18 2.21
N ARG A 101 -10.63 -8.87 1.38
CA ARG A 101 -11.56 -9.85 0.78
C ARG A 101 -11.06 -10.50 -0.51
N THR A 102 -9.95 -10.03 -1.07
CA THR A 102 -9.43 -10.61 -2.31
C THR A 102 -8.54 -11.81 -2.02
N ARG A 103 -8.84 -12.98 -2.61
CA ARG A 103 -8.06 -14.21 -2.43
C ARG A 103 -6.65 -14.17 -3.04
N ARG A 104 -6.35 -13.14 -3.85
CA ARG A 104 -5.07 -12.97 -4.53
C ARG A 104 -4.41 -11.70 -4.00
N ALA A 105 -3.15 -11.82 -3.60
CA ALA A 105 -2.32 -10.65 -3.34
C ALA A 105 -2.28 -9.80 -4.62
N LYS A 106 -2.62 -8.52 -4.49
CA LYS A 106 -2.47 -7.53 -5.55
C LYS A 106 -1.43 -6.51 -5.11
N PRO A 107 -0.61 -5.98 -6.04
CA PRO A 107 0.25 -4.86 -5.73
C PRO A 107 -0.60 -3.65 -5.34
N ARG A 108 -0.04 -2.77 -4.49
CA ARG A 108 -0.64 -1.46 -4.23
C ARG A 108 -0.67 -0.65 -5.52
N VAL A 109 -1.75 0.10 -5.74
CA VAL A 109 -1.96 0.90 -6.96
C VAL A 109 -2.05 2.38 -6.61
N GLU A 110 -1.47 3.24 -7.44
CA GLU A 110 -1.46 4.69 -7.21
C GLU A 110 -2.84 5.29 -7.52
N CYS A 111 -3.37 6.13 -6.62
CA CYS A 111 -4.61 6.86 -6.86
C CYS A 111 -4.33 8.14 -7.65
N LEU A 112 -5.06 8.33 -8.75
CA LEU A 112 -4.90 9.49 -9.64
C LEU A 112 -6.19 10.30 -9.72
N THR A 113 -6.05 11.58 -10.06
CA THR A 113 -7.18 12.43 -10.42
C THR A 113 -7.69 12.06 -11.83
N PRO A 114 -8.96 12.37 -12.17
CA PRO A 114 -9.50 12.14 -13.51
C PRO A 114 -8.68 12.79 -14.64
N THR A 115 -8.13 13.97 -14.38
CA THR A 115 -7.30 14.71 -15.35
C THR A 115 -5.97 14.01 -15.61
N GLU A 116 -5.29 13.55 -14.56
CA GLU A 116 -4.06 12.76 -14.68
C GLU A 116 -4.34 11.39 -15.32
N MET A 117 -5.46 10.76 -14.96
CA MET A 117 -5.87 9.49 -15.53
C MET A 117 -6.10 9.60 -17.04
N ARG A 118 -6.71 10.68 -17.51
CA ARG A 118 -6.88 10.92 -18.95
C ARG A 118 -5.55 10.94 -19.69
N GLN A 119 -4.54 11.64 -19.14
CA GLN A 119 -3.20 11.68 -19.74
C GLN A 119 -2.54 10.28 -19.79
N VAL A 120 -2.74 9.46 -18.75
CA VAL A 120 -2.25 8.08 -18.73
C VAL A 120 -2.93 7.25 -19.81
N VAL A 121 -4.26 7.33 -19.90
CA VAL A 121 -5.06 6.60 -20.90
C VAL A 121 -4.67 7.00 -22.32
N ASP A 122 -4.55 8.31 -22.60
CA ASP A 122 -4.15 8.84 -23.92
C ASP A 122 -2.75 8.33 -24.31
N ARG A 123 -1.81 8.32 -23.36
CA ARG A 123 -0.46 7.79 -23.56
C ARG A 123 -0.47 6.30 -23.87
N GLU A 124 -1.23 5.50 -23.13
CA GLU A 124 -1.32 4.05 -23.35
C GLU A 124 -2.01 3.72 -24.69
N HIS A 125 -3.06 4.47 -25.04
CA HIS A 125 -3.74 4.34 -26.33
C HIS A 125 -2.78 4.61 -27.51
N LEU A 126 -1.94 5.65 -27.40
CA LEU A 126 -0.93 5.99 -28.42
C LEU A 126 0.23 4.99 -28.46
N ARG A 127 0.68 4.49 -27.30
CA ARG A 127 1.86 3.61 -27.18
C ARG A 127 1.69 2.28 -27.89
N VAL A 128 0.54 1.63 -27.71
CA VAL A 128 0.30 0.26 -28.19
C VAL A 128 -0.49 0.22 -29.50
N GLY A 129 -1.14 1.34 -29.88
CA GLY A 129 -1.92 1.49 -31.09
C GLY A 129 -3.33 0.90 -30.95
N HIS A 130 -4.34 1.77 -30.96
CA HIS A 130 -5.78 1.45 -30.99
C HIS A 130 -6.19 0.24 -30.12
N LEU A 131 -5.79 0.27 -28.85
CA LEU A 131 -6.24 -0.73 -27.89
C LEU A 131 -7.76 -0.67 -27.71
N ARG A 132 -8.38 -1.84 -27.57
CA ARG A 132 -9.80 -1.91 -27.20
C ARG A 132 -9.96 -1.44 -25.75
N HIS A 133 -11.11 -0.86 -25.44
CA HIS A 133 -11.49 -0.43 -24.09
C HIS A 133 -11.10 -1.43 -22.98
N ALA A 134 -11.37 -2.73 -23.19
CA ALA A 134 -11.07 -3.77 -22.20
C ALA A 134 -9.56 -3.96 -21.95
N GLN A 135 -8.73 -3.78 -22.98
CA GLN A 135 -7.27 -3.91 -22.85
C GLN A 135 -6.69 -2.73 -22.08
N ILE A 136 -7.08 -1.50 -22.44
CA ILE A 136 -6.70 -0.29 -21.72
C ILE A 136 -7.13 -0.39 -20.25
N LYS A 137 -8.36 -0.81 -20.00
CA LYS A 137 -8.88 -0.99 -18.64
C LYS A 137 -8.03 -1.96 -17.82
N THR A 138 -7.61 -3.08 -18.43
CA THR A 138 -6.79 -4.08 -17.73
C THR A 138 -5.44 -3.49 -17.36
N GLU A 139 -4.73 -2.90 -18.33
CA GLU A 139 -3.41 -2.29 -18.11
C GLU A 139 -3.45 -1.17 -17.06
N VAL A 140 -4.42 -0.27 -17.17
CA VAL A 140 -4.55 0.87 -16.25
C VAL A 140 -4.90 0.41 -14.83
N MET A 141 -5.78 -0.58 -14.68
CA MET A 141 -6.18 -1.09 -13.36
C MET A 141 -5.08 -1.87 -12.64
N GLU A 142 -4.02 -2.29 -13.33
CA GLU A 142 -2.86 -2.95 -12.71
C GLU A 142 -1.97 -1.96 -11.95
N HIS A 143 -1.93 -0.70 -12.40
CA HIS A 143 -1.02 0.32 -11.85
C HIS A 143 -1.74 1.45 -11.11
N TYR A 144 -2.96 1.78 -11.53
CA TYR A 144 -3.63 3.00 -11.11
C TYR A 144 -5.09 2.79 -10.69
N LYS A 145 -5.58 3.70 -9.84
CA LYS A 145 -6.98 3.76 -9.39
C LYS A 145 -7.56 5.15 -9.60
N CYS A 146 -8.70 5.23 -10.28
CA CYS A 146 -9.47 6.46 -10.44
C CYS A 146 -10.98 6.13 -10.41
N PRO A 147 -11.82 6.94 -9.75
CA PRO A 147 -13.26 6.88 -9.94
C PRO A 147 -13.63 7.26 -11.38
N GLY A 148 -14.59 6.55 -11.98
CA GLY A 148 -15.05 6.88 -13.34
C GLY A 148 -14.11 6.49 -14.48
N LEU A 149 -13.15 5.56 -14.24
CA LEU A 149 -12.18 5.12 -15.25
C LEU A 149 -12.82 4.73 -16.60
N ASP A 150 -13.95 4.01 -16.59
CA ASP A 150 -14.62 3.55 -17.82
C ASP A 150 -15.08 4.72 -18.70
N GLN A 151 -15.59 5.80 -18.11
CA GLN A 151 -15.99 7.00 -18.86
C GLN A 151 -14.78 7.69 -19.48
N ILE A 152 -13.69 7.80 -18.72
CA ILE A 152 -12.43 8.43 -19.18
C ILE A 152 -11.84 7.66 -20.36
N ILE A 153 -11.90 6.32 -20.34
CA ILE A 153 -11.41 5.48 -21.44
C ILE A 153 -12.28 5.69 -22.69
N LEU A 154 -13.61 5.71 -22.54
CA LEU A 154 -14.51 5.93 -23.67
C LEU A 154 -14.29 7.30 -24.33
N ASP A 155 -14.08 8.34 -23.53
CA ASP A 155 -13.81 9.71 -24.00
C ASP A 155 -12.45 9.88 -24.70
N SER A 156 -11.55 8.90 -24.56
CA SER A 156 -10.20 8.91 -25.16
C SER A 156 -10.13 8.09 -26.46
N ILE A 157 -10.92 7.01 -26.55
CA ILE A 157 -10.98 6.16 -27.74
C ILE A 157 -11.88 6.75 -28.84
N MET A 158 -12.90 7.53 -28.46
CA MET A 158 -13.86 8.16 -29.38
C MET A 158 -13.30 9.45 -29.99
#